data_AF-A0A5K7X9E4-F1
#
_entry.id   AF-A0A5K7X9E4-F1
#
_cell.length_a   1.000
_cell.length_b   1.000
_cell.length_c   1.000
_cell.angle_alpha   90.00
_cell.angle_beta   90.00
_cell.angle_gamma   90.00
#
_symmetry.space_group_name_H-M   'P 1'
#
loop_
_entity.id
_entity.type
_entity.pdbx_description
1 polymer ?
#
loop_
_entity_poly.entity_id
_entity_poly.type
_entity_poly.pdbx_seq_one_letter_code
_entity_poly.pdbx_strand_id
1 'polypeptide(L)' 'MVKRLQAVYCISERRTCRALGFPRSTHRHVGVRNGRAELRIRLRDLAASRVRYGYRRLHTLLKREGW' A
#
# COMPACT_ATOMS: atom_id res chain seq x y z
N MET A 1 -0.13 -20.00 -0.33
CA MET A 1 -0.43 -20.67 -1.62
C MET A 1 0.84 -20.95 -2.43
N VAL A 2 1.49 -19.94 -3.03
CA VAL A 2 2.66 -20.14 -3.93
C VAL A 2 3.80 -20.92 -3.25
N LYS A 3 4.26 -20.50 -2.07
CA LYS A 3 5.34 -21.17 -1.34
C LYS A 3 5.05 -22.66 -1.08
N ARG A 4 3.78 -23.02 -0.84
CA ARG A 4 3.36 -24.41 -0.61
C ARG A 4 3.52 -25.26 -1.88
N LEU A 5 3.08 -24.74 -3.02
CA LEU A 5 3.20 -25.44 -4.30
C LEU A 5 4.64 -25.52 -4.81
N GLN A 6 5.47 -24.50 -4.54
CA GLN A 6 6.91 -24.57 -4.81
C GLN A 6 7.56 -25.72 -4.05
N ALA A 7 7.23 -25.89 -2.77
CA ALA A 7 7.79 -26.93 -1.92
C ALA A 7 7.29 -28.34 -2.30
N VAL A 8 6.01 -28.49 -2.62
CA VAL A 8 5.41 -29.80 -2.96
C VAL A 8 5.86 -30.30 -4.33
N TYR A 9 5.97 -29.40 -5.32
CA TYR A 9 6.25 -29.78 -6.71
C TYR A 9 7.68 -29.44 -7.16
N CYS A 10 8.54 -28.92 -6.27
CA CYS A 10 9.90 -28.47 -6.59
C CYS A 10 10.00 -27.55 -7.83
N ILE A 11 8.96 -26.74 -8.06
CA ILE A 11 8.87 -25.83 -9.21
C ILE A 11 9.19 -24.39 -8.81
N SER A 12 9.69 -23.62 -9.78
CA SER A 12 10.01 -22.20 -9.55
C SER A 12 8.77 -21.36 -9.22
N GLU A 13 8.99 -20.25 -8.51
CA GLU A 13 7.97 -19.24 -8.23
C GLU A 13 7.24 -18.80 -9.50
N ARG A 14 7.98 -18.61 -10.60
CA ARG A 14 7.41 -18.18 -11.89
C ARG A 14 6.42 -19.20 -12.43
N ARG A 15 6.77 -20.50 -12.38
CA ARG A 15 5.91 -21.59 -12.86
C ARG A 15 4.67 -21.73 -11.99
N THR A 16 4.84 -21.59 -10.68
CA THR A 16 3.76 -21.63 -9.71
C THR A 16 2.78 -20.46 -9.88
N CYS A 17 3.26 -19.22 -9.98
CA CYS A 17 2.39 -18.05 -10.17
C CYS A 17 1.65 -18.10 -11.52
N ARG A 18 2.30 -18.61 -12.58
CA ARG A 18 1.64 -18.85 -13.87
C ARG A 18 0.53 -19.90 -13.76
N ALA A 19 0.79 -21.02 -13.08
CA ALA A 19 -0.21 -22.06 -12.87
C ALA A 19 -1.41 -21.59 -12.04
N LEU A 20 -1.17 -20.68 -11.08
CA LEU A 20 -2.22 -20.08 -10.24
C LEU A 20 -2.94 -18.89 -10.90
N GLY A 21 -2.51 -18.45 -12.07
CA GLY A 21 -3.17 -17.38 -12.82
C GLY A 21 -3.01 -15.96 -12.25
N PHE A 22 -2.06 -15.70 -11.36
CA PHE A 22 -1.81 -14.34 -10.86
C PHE A 22 -0.39 -13.81 -11.09
N PRO A 23 -0.23 -12.47 -11.24
CA PRO A 23 1.07 -11.87 -11.47
C PRO A 23 2.05 -12.14 -10.34
N ARG A 24 3.30 -12.45 -10.70
CA ARG A 24 4.41 -12.60 -9.76
C ARG A 24 4.67 -11.31 -8.96
N SER A 25 4.42 -10.14 -9.54
CA SER A 25 4.55 -8.84 -8.86
C SER A 25 3.65 -8.75 -7.64
N THR A 26 2.40 -9.21 -7.75
CA THR A 26 1.45 -9.28 -6.64
C THR A 26 1.94 -10.24 -5.56
N HIS A 27 2.50 -11.39 -5.94
CA HIS A 27 3.06 -12.33 -4.97
C HIS A 27 4.23 -11.74 -4.17
N ARG A 28 5.11 -11.00 -4.86
CA ARG A 28 6.29 -10.35 -4.27
C ARG A 28 5.96 -9.02 -3.60
N HIS A 29 4.73 -8.54 -3.72
CA HIS A 29 4.34 -7.27 -3.16
C HIS A 29 4.38 -7.36 -1.63
N VAL A 30 5.43 -6.81 -1.04
CA VAL A 30 5.49 -6.55 0.39
C VAL A 30 4.84 -5.19 0.60
N GLY A 31 3.63 -5.20 1.16
CA GLY A 31 2.96 -3.97 1.56
C GLY A 31 3.83 -3.26 2.58
N VAL A 32 4.50 -2.18 2.17
CA VAL A 32 5.18 -1.29 3.10
C VAL A 32 4.08 -0.61 3.89
N ARG A 33 3.82 -1.09 5.11
CA ARG A 33 2.98 -0.36 6.07
C ARG A 33 3.73 0.93 6.38
N ASN A 34 3.44 1.97 5.60
CA ASN A 34 3.95 3.30 5.87
C ASN A 34 3.43 3.70 7.25
N GLY A 35 4.36 3.77 8.21
CA GLY A 35 4.16 4.13 9.62
C GLY A 35 3.68 5.56 9.83
N ARG A 36 3.22 6.24 8.77
CA ARG A 36 2.64 7.58 8.77
C ARG A 36 1.21 7.56 9.30
N ALA A 37 0.98 6.90 10.44
CA ALA A 37 -0.31 6.88 11.12
C ALA A 37 -0.69 8.30 11.56
N GLU A 38 0.28 9.04 12.10
CA GLU A 38 0.13 10.44 12.50
C GLU A 38 -0.26 11.34 11.33
N LEU A 39 0.39 11.19 10.18
CA LEU A 39 0.04 11.93 8.96
C LEU A 39 -1.42 11.68 8.54
N ARG A 40 -1.88 10.42 8.64
CA ARG A 40 -3.27 10.07 8.30
C ARG A 40 -4.27 10.66 9.29
N ILE A 41 -3.94 10.67 10.58
CA ILE A 41 -4.76 11.32 11.62
C ILE A 41 -4.83 12.82 11.30
N ARG A 42 -3.68 13.46 11.08
CA ARG A 42 -3.63 14.90 10.79
C ARG A 42 -4.39 15.28 9.53
N LEU A 43 -4.29 14.48 8.48
CA LEU A 43 -5.04 14.70 7.24
C LEU A 43 -6.56 14.61 7.48
N ARG A 44 -7.03 13.68 8.33
CA ARG A 44 -8.44 13.56 8.70
C ARG A 44 -8.90 14.76 9.52
N ASP A 45 -8.09 15.23 10.47
CA ASP A 45 -8.41 16.42 11.27
C ASP A 45 -8.53 17.68 10.40
N LEU A 46 -7.62 17.85 9.43
CA LEU A 46 -7.69 18.96 8.48
C LEU A 46 -8.91 18.85 7.56
N ALA A 47 -9.26 17.64 7.12
CA ALA A 47 -10.47 17.41 6.33
C ALA A 47 -11.75 17.69 7.13
N ALA A 48 -11.79 17.30 8.41
CA ALA A 48 -12.94 17.52 9.30
C ALA A 48 -13.12 19.01 9.64
N SER A 49 -12.03 19.72 9.94
CA SER A 49 -12.07 21.16 10.24
C SER A 49 -12.32 22.04 9.02
N ARG A 50 -11.95 21.59 7.81
CA ARG A 50 -12.07 22.37 6.57
C ARG A 50 -12.70 21.55 5.44
N VAL A 51 -13.96 21.17 5.63
CA VAL A 51 -14.73 20.28 4.72
C VAL A 51 -14.73 20.75 3.25
N ARG A 52 -14.71 22.06 2.99
CA ARG A 52 -14.68 22.60 1.61
C ARG A 52 -13.31 22.49 0.93
N TYR A 53 -12.26 22.10 1.65
CA TYR A 53 -10.92 22.04 1.11
C TYR A 53 -10.70 20.70 0.43
N GLY A 54 -10.52 20.73 -0.90
CA GLY A 54 -10.09 19.55 -1.65
C GLY A 54 -8.64 19.15 -1.32
N TYR A 55 -8.25 17.95 -1.78
CA TYR A 55 -6.97 17.33 -1.45
C TYR A 55 -5.74 18.24 -1.69
N ARG A 56 -5.76 19.08 -2.73
CA ARG A 56 -4.66 20.01 -3.03
C ARG A 56 -4.43 21.03 -1.92
N ARG A 57 -5.50 21.61 -1.36
CA ARG A 57 -5.40 22.62 -0.30
C ARG A 57 -4.97 21.98 1.02
N LEU A 58 -5.49 20.79 1.32
CA LEU A 58 -5.06 20.00 2.47
C LEU A 58 -3.57 19.66 2.38
N HIS A 59 -3.09 19.27 1.20
CA HIS A 59 -1.68 18.97 0.97
C HIS A 59 -0.77 20.19 1.17
N THR A 60 -1.17 21.38 0.71
CA THR A 60 -0.41 22.62 0.97
C THR A 60 -0.35 22.94 2.46
N LEU A 61 -1.43 22.74 3.20
CA LEU A 61 -1.46 22.92 4.65
C LEU A 61 -0.53 21.94 5.37
N LEU A 62 -0.62 20.68 4.99
CA LEU A 62 0.20 19.61 5.55
C LEU A 62 1.70 19.91 5.35
N LYS A 63 2.08 20.39 4.16
CA LYS A 63 3.46 20.84 3.87
C LYS A 63 3.89 22.03 4.73
N ARG A 64 3.00 22.97 5.01
CA ARG A 64 3.30 24.13 5.88
C ARG A 64 3.51 23.72 7.34
N GLU A 65 2.87 22.63 7.76
CA GLU A 65 3.05 22.03 9.09
C GLU A 65 4.33 21.18 9.20
N GLY A 66 5.11 21.04 8.11
CA GLY A 66 6.40 20.34 8.12
C GLY A 66 6.33 18.84 7.79
N TRP A 67 5.22 18.38 7.21
CA TRP A 67 5.04 16.98 6.79
C TRP A 67 5.45 16.69 5.34
#